data_AF-A0A938Q6F5-F1
#
_entry.id   AF-A0A938Q6F5-F1
#
_cell.length_a   1.000
_cell.length_b   1.000
_cell.length_c   1.000
_cell.angle_alpha   90.00
_cell.angle_beta   90.00
_cell.angle_gamma   90.00
#
_symmetry.space_group_name_H-M   'P 1'
#
loop_
_entity.id
_entity.type
_entity.pdbx_description
1 polymer ?
#
loop_
_entity_poly.entity_id
_entity_poly.type
_entity_poly.pdbx_seq_one_letter_code
_entity_poly.pdbx_strand_id
1 'polypeptide(L)'
;MSRDALAIFLRHALPALTACLLTAPAFAQHGAMTVPRNLDQLTDRASDIVRGTVIETRVEKHPELTALDTVIVTLRVRDTLKGEARGRFTFRQYLWDARDVYDAAGYRKGQDLLLLMIAPSRLGLSSPAGMGQGRFRIVRDQAGREMAINAAGNARLFEGLGDAGKPGAALTARQAALVASHRSGPIAAADLAALIRAFTGNH
;
A
#
# COMPACT_ATOMS: atom_id res chain seq x y z
N MET A 1 -1.32 -64.55 -24.76
CA MET A 1 -1.56 -63.09 -24.75
C MET A 1 -1.24 -62.57 -23.35
N SER A 2 0.04 -62.60 -22.99
CA SER A 2 1.09 -61.55 -23.03
C SER A 2 0.86 -60.37 -22.08
N ARG A 3 1.82 -60.22 -21.15
CA ARG A 3 1.94 -59.17 -20.11
C ARG A 3 2.09 -57.75 -20.67
N ASP A 4 2.11 -57.63 -22.00
CA ASP A 4 2.31 -56.36 -22.73
C ASP A 4 1.07 -55.45 -22.75
N ALA A 5 -0.14 -55.99 -22.53
CA ALA A 5 -1.36 -55.19 -22.58
C ALA A 5 -1.55 -54.28 -21.35
N LEU A 6 -0.95 -54.63 -20.20
CA LEU A 6 -1.09 -53.84 -18.96
C LEU A 6 -0.11 -52.66 -18.89
N ALA A 7 1.00 -52.73 -19.64
CA ALA A 7 2.04 -51.69 -19.63
C ALA A 7 1.68 -50.44 -20.46
N ILE A 8 0.71 -50.55 -21.38
CA ILE A 8 0.32 -49.44 -22.25
C ILE A 8 -0.62 -48.47 -21.54
N PHE A 9 -1.50 -48.95 -20.65
CA PHE A 9 -2.41 -48.08 -19.88
C PHE A 9 -1.73 -47.30 -18.76
N LEU A 10 -0.63 -47.81 -18.18
CA LEU A 10 0.12 -47.09 -17.15
C LEU A 10 1.06 -45.99 -17.71
N ARG A 11 1.28 -45.95 -19.03
CA ARG A 11 2.25 -45.04 -19.65
C ARG A 11 1.65 -43.70 -20.11
N HIS A 12 0.32 -43.59 -20.12
CA HIS A 12 -0.40 -42.37 -20.55
C HIS A 12 -1.22 -41.70 -19.45
N ALA A 13 -1.23 -42.23 -18.22
CA ALA A 13 -1.83 -41.56 -17.07
C ALA A 13 -0.89 -40.52 -16.42
N LEU A 14 0.41 -40.57 -16.72
CA LEU A 14 1.41 -39.69 -16.11
C LEU A 14 1.55 -38.28 -16.71
N PRO A 15 1.27 -37.99 -18.00
CA PRO A 15 1.40 -36.62 -18.50
C PRO A 15 0.17 -35.73 -18.22
N ALA A 16 -0.97 -36.30 -17.81
CA ALA A 16 -2.19 -35.52 -17.56
C ALA A 16 -2.20 -34.84 -16.18
N LEU A 17 -1.49 -35.41 -15.19
CA LEU A 17 -1.46 -34.83 -13.83
C LEU A 17 -0.45 -33.68 -13.69
N THR A 18 0.55 -33.60 -14.58
CA THR A 18 1.61 -32.58 -14.54
C THR A 18 1.19 -31.24 -15.18
N ALA A 19 0.08 -31.20 -15.92
CA ALA A 19 -0.38 -30.00 -16.62
C ALA A 19 -1.28 -29.08 -15.76
N CYS A 20 -1.79 -29.53 -14.60
CA CYS A 20 -2.72 -28.75 -13.77
C CYS A 20 -2.06 -27.91 -12.65
N LEU A 21 -0.72 -27.96 -12.49
CA LEU A 21 -0.02 -27.24 -11.40
C LEU A 21 0.61 -25.90 -11.82
N LEU A 22 0.42 -25.45 -13.07
CA LEU A 22 1.04 -24.22 -13.57
C LEU A 22 0.08 -23.04 -13.77
N THR A 23 -1.21 -23.18 -13.43
CA THR A 23 -2.15 -22.05 -13.41
C THR A 23 -2.13 -21.34 -12.05
N ALA A 24 -0.94 -21.06 -11.52
CA ALA A 24 -0.83 -19.98 -10.55
C ALA A 24 -1.19 -18.69 -11.33
N PRO A 25 -2.21 -17.91 -10.92
CA PRO A 25 -2.44 -16.62 -11.53
C PRO A 25 -1.15 -15.82 -11.36
N ALA A 26 -0.47 -15.55 -12.47
CA ALA A 26 0.61 -14.59 -12.52
C ALA A 26 -0.01 -13.23 -12.19
N PHE A 27 -0.05 -12.90 -10.90
CA PHE A 27 -0.26 -11.52 -10.47
C PHE A 27 0.95 -10.75 -10.98
N ALA A 28 0.85 -10.26 -12.21
CA ALA A 28 1.81 -9.31 -12.77
C ALA A 28 2.00 -8.20 -11.73
N GLN A 29 3.25 -7.95 -11.36
CA GLN A 29 3.60 -6.91 -10.39
C GLN A 29 3.15 -5.56 -10.98
N HIS A 30 2.08 -4.99 -10.43
CA HIS A 30 1.57 -3.68 -10.82
C HIS A 30 2.32 -2.58 -10.06
N GLY A 31 2.61 -1.47 -10.75
CA GLY A 31 3.15 -0.25 -10.16
C GLY A 31 4.61 0.04 -10.49
N ALA A 32 5.03 1.28 -10.27
CA ALA A 32 6.42 1.70 -10.45
C ALA A 32 7.35 0.92 -9.51
N MET A 33 8.51 0.49 -10.02
CA MET A 33 9.57 -0.07 -9.19
C MET A 33 10.05 1.00 -8.21
N THR A 34 9.72 0.85 -6.93
CA THR A 34 10.15 1.76 -5.88
C THR A 34 11.22 1.12 -5.02
N VAL A 35 12.23 1.91 -4.63
CA VAL A 35 13.15 1.52 -3.56
C VAL A 35 12.32 1.27 -2.28
N PRO A 36 12.56 0.15 -1.59
CA PRO A 36 11.91 -0.15 -0.31
C PRO A 36 12.12 0.97 0.71
N ARG A 37 11.09 1.31 1.47
CA ARG A 37 11.11 2.35 2.50
C ARG A 37 10.54 1.82 3.80
N ASN A 38 11.25 2.07 4.90
CA ASN A 38 10.71 1.84 6.24
C ASN A 38 9.77 2.99 6.67
N LEU A 39 9.10 2.82 7.80
CA LEU A 39 8.09 3.75 8.29
C LEU A 39 8.68 5.15 8.55
N ASP A 40 9.88 5.23 9.14
CA ASP A 40 10.53 6.50 9.39
C ASP A 40 10.74 7.29 8.09
N GLN A 41 11.33 6.66 7.08
CA GLN A 41 11.54 7.27 5.75
C GLN A 41 10.23 7.69 5.07
N LEU A 42 9.16 6.93 5.24
CA LEU A 42 7.84 7.28 4.72
C LEU A 42 7.27 8.50 5.45
N THR A 43 7.34 8.53 6.79
CA THR A 43 6.82 9.64 7.62
C THR A 43 7.64 10.92 7.48
N ASP A 44 8.95 10.79 7.29
CA ASP A 44 9.88 11.89 7.07
C ASP A 44 9.57 12.61 5.76
N ARG A 45 9.38 11.83 4.68
CA ARG A 45 9.07 12.34 3.34
C ARG A 45 7.65 12.88 3.19
N ALA A 46 6.71 12.46 4.05
CA ALA A 46 5.32 12.91 3.97
C ALA A 46 5.16 14.35 4.49
N SER A 47 4.47 15.21 3.76
CA SER A 47 4.01 16.51 4.27
C SER A 47 2.73 16.33 5.09
N ASP A 48 1.80 15.54 4.57
CA ASP A 48 0.49 15.27 5.17
C ASP A 48 0.32 13.78 5.35
N ILE A 49 -0.19 13.37 6.52
CA ILE A 49 -0.58 11.99 6.77
C ILE A 49 -2.02 11.98 7.22
N VAL A 50 -2.90 11.46 6.36
CA VAL A 50 -4.35 11.50 6.55
C VAL A 50 -4.95 10.11 6.48
N ARG A 51 -5.95 9.87 7.31
CA ARG A 51 -6.83 8.72 7.23
C ARG A 51 -8.22 9.18 6.83
N GLY A 52 -8.85 8.48 5.90
CA GLY A 52 -10.19 8.86 5.47
C GLY A 52 -10.80 7.89 4.48
N THR A 53 -12.02 8.20 4.07
CA THR A 53 -12.77 7.43 3.08
C THR A 53 -12.74 8.16 1.74
N VAL A 54 -12.38 7.47 0.66
CA VAL A 54 -12.46 8.03 -0.69
C VAL A 54 -13.93 8.32 -1.03
N ILE A 55 -14.25 9.58 -1.29
CA ILE A 55 -15.60 10.02 -1.66
C ILE A 55 -15.74 10.35 -3.15
N GLU A 56 -14.62 10.63 -3.81
CA GLU A 56 -14.57 10.97 -5.23
C GLU A 56 -13.23 10.53 -5.83
N THR A 57 -13.29 9.98 -7.04
CA THR A 57 -12.14 9.67 -7.88
C THR A 57 -12.51 10.05 -9.30
N ARG A 58 -11.65 10.80 -10.00
CA ARG A 58 -11.82 11.09 -11.43
C ARG A 58 -10.49 11.09 -12.14
N VAL A 59 -10.47 10.53 -13.35
CA VAL A 59 -9.31 10.58 -14.23
C VAL A 59 -9.52 11.69 -15.24
N GLU A 60 -8.53 12.56 -15.39
CA GLU A 60 -8.56 13.70 -16.30
C GLU A 60 -7.14 14.07 -16.73
N LYS A 61 -7.02 14.79 -17.86
CA LYS A 61 -5.75 15.39 -18.26
C LYS A 61 -5.32 16.46 -17.27
N HIS A 62 -4.02 16.62 -17.09
CA HIS A 62 -3.48 17.74 -16.33
C HIS A 62 -3.82 19.07 -17.02
N PRO A 63 -4.29 20.11 -16.30
CA PRO A 63 -4.76 21.36 -16.91
C PRO A 63 -3.66 22.09 -17.69
N GLU A 64 -2.43 22.08 -17.19
CA GLU A 64 -1.29 22.73 -17.84
C GLU A 64 -0.44 21.78 -18.72
N LEU A 65 -0.62 20.46 -18.55
CA LEU A 65 0.18 19.42 -19.22
C LEU A 65 -0.78 18.42 -19.86
N THR A 66 -1.46 18.83 -20.93
CA THR A 66 -2.60 18.10 -21.51
C THR A 66 -2.25 16.71 -22.04
N ALA A 67 -0.97 16.40 -22.25
CA ALA A 67 -0.50 15.05 -22.56
C ALA A 67 -0.53 14.10 -21.36
N LEU A 68 -0.53 14.63 -20.13
CA LEU A 68 -0.39 13.90 -18.87
C LEU A 68 -1.75 13.45 -18.34
N ASP A 69 -1.96 12.13 -18.25
CA ASP A 69 -3.12 11.57 -17.53
C ASP A 69 -2.93 11.64 -16.03
N THR A 70 -3.96 12.09 -15.31
CA THR A 70 -3.91 12.23 -13.85
C THR A 70 -5.19 11.70 -13.21
N VAL A 71 -5.08 11.26 -11.96
CA VAL A 71 -6.24 10.99 -11.11
C VAL A 71 -6.35 12.08 -10.05
N ILE A 72 -7.55 12.61 -9.88
CA ILE A 72 -7.91 13.41 -8.72
C ILE A 72 -8.69 12.53 -7.77
N VAL A 73 -8.22 12.48 -6.53
CA VAL A 73 -8.84 11.70 -5.46
C VAL A 73 -9.22 12.66 -4.36
N THR A 74 -10.46 12.56 -3.89
CA THR A 74 -10.90 13.28 -2.69
C THR A 74 -11.30 12.31 -1.59
N LEU A 75 -10.71 12.50 -0.41
CA LEU A 75 -11.06 11.79 0.81
C LEU A 75 -11.93 12.69 1.70
N ARG A 76 -12.91 12.08 2.37
CA ARG A 76 -13.44 12.61 3.62
C ARG A 76 -12.47 12.23 4.73
N VAL A 77 -11.83 13.23 5.33
CA VAL A 77 -10.82 13.02 6.36
C VAL A 77 -11.51 12.58 7.64
N ARG A 78 -11.05 11.45 8.19
CA ARG A 78 -11.43 10.92 9.51
C ARG A 78 -10.44 11.38 10.57
N ASP A 79 -9.14 11.19 10.30
CA ASP A 79 -8.05 11.57 11.19
C ASP A 79 -6.91 12.20 10.40
N THR A 80 -6.21 13.14 11.03
CA THR A 80 -4.95 13.67 10.54
C THR A 80 -3.85 13.38 11.56
N LEU A 81 -2.80 12.74 11.07
CA LEU A 81 -1.65 12.27 11.84
C LEU A 81 -0.46 13.21 11.71
N LYS A 82 -0.32 13.88 10.56
CA LYS A 82 0.66 14.94 10.26
C LYS A 82 0.02 15.94 9.29
N GLY A 83 0.31 17.22 9.46
CA GLY A 83 -0.23 18.29 8.62
C GLY A 83 -1.61 18.82 9.05
N GLU A 84 -2.16 19.71 8.24
CA GLU A 84 -3.32 20.54 8.62
C GLU A 84 -4.61 20.16 7.88
N ALA A 85 -4.61 19.13 7.04
CA ALA A 85 -5.79 18.66 6.34
C ALA A 85 -6.94 18.33 7.33
N ARG A 86 -8.15 18.85 7.11
CA ARG A 86 -9.37 18.55 7.90
C ARG A 86 -10.59 18.52 6.98
N GLY A 87 -11.60 17.71 7.31
CA GLY A 87 -12.85 17.59 6.55
C GLY A 87 -12.71 16.91 5.19
N ARG A 88 -12.04 17.55 4.23
CA ARG A 88 -11.74 17.01 2.90
C ARG A 88 -10.25 17.12 2.60
N PHE A 89 -9.71 16.10 1.91
CA PHE A 89 -8.34 16.12 1.40
C PHE A 89 -8.37 15.69 -0.06
N THR A 90 -7.93 16.57 -0.95
CA THR A 90 -7.92 16.35 -2.40
C THR A 90 -6.50 16.44 -2.92
N PHE A 91 -6.09 15.47 -3.73
CA PHE A 91 -4.78 15.49 -4.39
C PHE A 91 -4.91 15.03 -5.84
N ARG A 92 -3.94 15.45 -6.67
CA ARG A 92 -3.80 15.02 -8.06
C ARG A 92 -2.54 14.18 -8.19
N GLN A 93 -2.67 12.96 -8.69
CA GLN A 93 -1.56 12.04 -8.91
C GLN A 93 -1.38 11.76 -10.40
N TYR A 94 -0.12 11.72 -10.86
CA TYR A 94 0.22 11.30 -12.22
C TYR A 94 0.01 9.79 -12.40
N LEU A 95 -0.56 9.39 -13.55
CA LEU A 95 -0.78 8.01 -13.96
C LEU A 95 0.28 7.60 -14.99
N TRP A 96 1.11 6.62 -14.63
CA TRP A 96 2.30 6.26 -15.43
C TRP A 96 1.97 5.31 -16.59
N ASP A 97 0.93 4.51 -16.43
CA ASP A 97 0.53 3.44 -17.34
C ASP A 97 -0.94 3.61 -17.74
N ALA A 98 -1.29 3.24 -18.98
CA ALA A 98 -2.67 3.16 -19.44
C ALA A 98 -3.55 2.32 -18.51
N ARG A 99 -3.01 1.29 -17.86
CA ARG A 99 -3.72 0.48 -16.85
C ARG A 99 -4.15 1.30 -15.64
N ASP A 100 -3.32 2.23 -15.18
CA ASP A 100 -3.65 3.14 -14.07
C ASP A 100 -4.77 4.11 -14.45
N VAL A 101 -4.92 4.43 -15.75
CA VAL A 101 -6.06 5.20 -16.27
C VAL A 101 -7.35 4.39 -16.14
N TYR A 102 -7.33 3.11 -16.48
CA TYR A 102 -8.53 2.26 -16.42
C TYR A 102 -9.03 2.01 -14.99
N ASP A 103 -8.13 1.83 -14.02
CA ASP A 103 -8.51 1.51 -12.64
C ASP A 103 -8.38 2.70 -11.66
N ALA A 104 -8.10 3.89 -12.20
CA ALA A 104 -7.80 5.10 -11.45
C ALA A 104 -6.71 4.90 -10.40
N ALA A 105 -5.60 4.27 -10.80
CA ALA A 105 -4.48 3.81 -9.97
C ALA A 105 -4.91 2.94 -8.77
N GLY A 106 -6.07 2.29 -8.86
CA GLY A 106 -6.68 1.49 -7.81
C GLY A 106 -7.42 2.27 -6.72
N TYR A 107 -7.63 3.58 -6.88
CA TYR A 107 -8.47 4.39 -5.97
C TYR A 107 -9.96 4.22 -6.31
N ARG A 108 -10.75 3.79 -5.34
CA ARG A 108 -12.19 3.55 -5.51
C ARG A 108 -13.00 4.23 -4.42
N LYS A 109 -14.14 4.81 -4.79
CA LYS A 109 -15.11 5.37 -3.86
C LYS A 109 -15.49 4.34 -2.79
N GLY A 110 -15.55 4.76 -1.54
CA GLY A 110 -15.83 3.91 -0.38
C GLY A 110 -14.60 3.22 0.22
N GLN A 111 -13.42 3.29 -0.40
CA GLN A 111 -12.20 2.76 0.22
C GLN A 111 -11.81 3.60 1.44
N ASP A 112 -11.54 2.93 2.56
CA ASP A 112 -10.85 3.52 3.68
C ASP A 112 -9.33 3.40 3.47
N LEU A 113 -8.65 4.53 3.51
CA LEU A 113 -7.23 4.65 3.25
C LEU A 113 -6.54 5.42 4.37
N LEU A 114 -5.29 5.06 4.63
CA LEU A 114 -4.31 5.87 5.33
C LEU A 114 -3.21 6.22 4.32
N LEU A 115 -3.05 7.51 4.06
CA LEU A 115 -2.16 8.06 3.04
C LEU A 115 -1.06 8.89 3.68
N LEU A 116 0.19 8.52 3.41
CA LEU A 116 1.37 9.32 3.73
C LEU A 116 1.75 10.07 2.47
N MET A 117 1.33 11.33 2.32
CA MET A 117 1.42 12.10 1.08
C MET A 117 2.63 13.02 1.07
N ILE A 118 3.35 13.06 -0.05
CA ILE A 118 4.40 14.08 -0.24
C ILE A 118 3.77 15.44 -0.56
N ALA A 119 4.52 16.51 -0.30
CA ALA A 119 4.09 17.86 -0.66
C ALA A 119 3.76 17.93 -2.17
N PRO A 120 2.67 18.62 -2.56
CA PRO A 120 2.39 18.88 -3.96
C PRO A 120 3.58 19.58 -4.64
N SER A 121 3.86 19.19 -5.88
CA SER A 121 4.84 19.87 -6.73
C SER A 121 4.32 21.25 -7.13
N ARG A 122 5.15 22.04 -7.80
CA ARG A 122 4.74 23.33 -8.39
C ARG A 122 3.59 23.21 -9.39
N LEU A 123 3.40 22.02 -9.97
CA LEU A 123 2.31 21.70 -10.89
C LEU A 123 1.08 21.12 -10.15
N GLY A 124 1.06 21.13 -8.82
CA GLY A 124 -0.05 20.56 -8.04
C GLY A 124 -0.14 19.03 -8.04
N LEU A 125 0.90 18.33 -8.53
CA LEU A 125 0.99 16.88 -8.49
C LEU A 125 1.51 16.40 -7.14
N SER A 126 0.84 15.44 -6.53
CA SER A 126 1.26 14.76 -5.30
C SER A 126 1.02 13.26 -5.42
N SER A 127 1.69 12.48 -4.59
CA SER A 127 1.52 11.04 -4.50
C SER A 127 1.84 10.56 -3.09
N PRO A 128 1.43 9.34 -2.72
CA PRO A 128 1.91 8.75 -1.50
C PRO A 128 3.44 8.58 -1.53
N ALA A 129 4.11 8.83 -0.41
CA ALA A 129 5.54 8.59 -0.22
C ALA A 129 5.87 7.13 -0.55
N GLY A 130 6.85 6.91 -1.43
CA GLY A 130 7.17 5.55 -1.89
C GLY A 130 6.02 4.87 -2.68
N MET A 131 5.13 5.65 -3.31
CA MET A 131 3.99 5.16 -4.09
C MET A 131 3.12 4.19 -3.29
N GLY A 132 2.96 2.94 -3.74
CA GLY A 132 2.13 1.96 -3.06
C GLY A 132 2.54 1.66 -1.61
N GLN A 133 3.76 2.02 -1.19
CA GLN A 133 4.25 1.82 0.18
C GLN A 133 3.65 2.81 1.19
N GLY A 134 3.45 4.07 0.79
CA GLY A 134 2.81 5.10 1.62
C GLY A 134 1.28 5.10 1.54
N ARG A 135 0.70 4.19 0.75
CA ARG A 135 -0.75 3.99 0.63
C ARG A 135 -1.19 2.72 1.34
N PHE A 136 -1.74 2.87 2.54
CA PHE A 136 -2.30 1.77 3.30
C PHE A 136 -3.80 1.67 3.05
N ARG A 137 -4.26 0.48 2.63
CA ARG A 137 -5.68 0.13 2.65
C ARG A 137 -6.05 -0.27 4.07
N ILE A 138 -7.18 0.23 4.54
CA ILE A 138 -7.78 -0.21 5.79
C ILE A 138 -8.84 -1.25 5.46
N VAL A 139 -8.61 -2.48 5.91
CA VAL A 139 -9.51 -3.63 5.72
C VAL A 139 -9.97 -4.13 7.08
N ARG A 140 -11.08 -4.86 7.15
CA ARG A 140 -11.49 -5.55 8.38
C ARG A 140 -11.06 -7.00 8.33
N ASP A 141 -10.53 -7.51 9.43
CA ASP A 141 -10.30 -8.95 9.59
C ASP A 141 -11.60 -9.70 9.95
N GLN A 142 -11.51 -11.01 10.14
CA GLN A 142 -12.66 -11.85 10.52
C GLN A 142 -13.29 -11.46 11.87
N ALA A 143 -12.51 -10.84 12.75
CA ALA A 143 -12.98 -10.34 14.05
C ALA A 143 -13.52 -8.89 13.94
N GLY A 144 -13.61 -8.33 12.74
CA GLY A 144 -14.07 -6.96 12.49
C GLY A 144 -13.04 -5.88 12.84
N ARG A 145 -11.80 -6.25 13.19
CA ARG A 145 -10.75 -5.30 13.54
C ARG A 145 -10.20 -4.63 12.29
N GLU A 146 -9.96 -3.33 12.37
CA GLU A 146 -9.35 -2.58 11.27
C GLU A 146 -7.85 -2.86 11.17
N MET A 147 -7.43 -3.32 10.00
CA MET A 147 -6.07 -3.70 9.67
C MET A 147 -5.57 -2.85 8.50
N ALA A 148 -4.36 -2.33 8.61
CA ALA A 148 -3.68 -1.54 7.59
C ALA A 148 -2.66 -2.41 6.82
N ILE A 149 -2.72 -2.35 5.49
CA ILE A 149 -1.77 -3.03 4.60
C ILE A 149 -1.47 -2.18 3.36
N ASN A 150 -0.20 -2.03 3.03
CA ASN A 150 0.26 -1.33 1.83
C ASN A 150 0.53 -2.28 0.65
N ALA A 151 0.92 -1.74 -0.51
CA ALA A 151 1.16 -2.56 -1.71
C ALA A 151 2.34 -3.53 -1.57
N ALA A 152 3.30 -3.23 -0.69
CA ALA A 152 4.43 -4.10 -0.37
C ALA A 152 4.06 -5.15 0.71
N GLY A 153 2.79 -5.26 1.11
CA GLY A 153 2.36 -6.17 2.18
C GLY A 153 3.01 -5.84 3.53
N ASN A 154 3.32 -4.57 3.78
CA ASN A 154 4.08 -4.08 4.94
C ASN A 154 5.45 -4.75 5.11
N ALA A 155 6.00 -5.38 4.06
CA ALA A 155 7.32 -5.97 4.11
C ALA A 155 8.36 -4.89 4.42
N ARG A 156 9.24 -5.16 5.41
CA ARG A 156 10.34 -4.27 5.82
C ARG A 156 9.89 -2.89 6.30
N LEU A 157 8.63 -2.74 6.68
CA LEU A 157 8.08 -1.49 7.19
C LEU A 157 8.84 -0.97 8.43
N PHE A 158 9.43 -1.86 9.22
CA PHE A 158 10.22 -1.49 10.41
C PHE A 158 11.70 -1.86 10.30
N GLU A 159 12.19 -2.13 9.09
CA GLU A 159 13.59 -2.44 8.85
C GLU A 159 14.49 -1.29 9.32
N GLY A 160 15.50 -1.62 10.13
CA GLY A 160 16.44 -0.63 10.68
C GLY A 160 15.87 0.26 11.80
N LEU A 161 14.65 0.01 12.29
CA LEU A 161 14.01 0.82 13.35
C LEU A 161 14.07 0.19 14.75
N GLY A 162 15.01 -0.74 15.03
CA GLY A 162 15.13 -1.52 16.29
C GLY A 162 15.25 -0.70 17.58
N ASP A 163 15.81 -1.25 18.66
CA ASP A 163 15.77 -0.70 20.03
C ASP A 163 16.16 0.79 20.21
N ALA A 164 16.79 1.42 19.22
CA ALA A 164 17.10 2.85 19.19
C ALA A 164 15.93 3.76 18.75
N GLY A 165 14.83 3.22 18.20
CA GLY A 165 13.84 4.02 17.48
C GLY A 165 14.51 4.95 16.46
N LYS A 166 13.79 5.94 15.95
CA LYS A 166 14.48 7.17 15.53
C LYS A 166 15.01 7.83 16.82
N PRO A 167 16.23 8.40 16.88
CA PRO A 167 16.65 9.20 18.02
C PRO A 167 15.55 10.22 18.37
N GLY A 168 14.93 10.06 19.54
CA GLY A 168 13.81 10.89 20.01
C GLY A 168 12.42 10.23 20.01
N ALA A 169 12.16 9.17 19.24
CA ALA A 169 10.83 8.53 19.22
C ALA A 169 10.59 7.70 20.50
N ALA A 170 9.81 8.23 21.44
CA ALA A 170 9.45 7.54 22.68
C ALA A 170 8.41 6.43 22.40
N LEU A 171 8.87 5.23 22.05
CA LEU A 171 8.01 4.07 21.84
C LEU A 171 7.60 3.43 23.18
N THR A 172 6.33 3.07 23.31
CA THR A 172 5.85 2.18 24.38
C THR A 172 6.42 0.77 24.21
N ALA A 173 6.45 -0.04 25.28
CA ALA A 173 6.89 -1.44 25.22
C ALA A 173 6.13 -2.27 24.16
N ARG A 174 4.82 -2.03 24.00
CA ARG A 174 3.99 -2.67 22.97
C ARG A 174 4.45 -2.27 21.56
N GLN A 175 4.70 -0.99 21.34
CA GLN A 175 5.17 -0.47 20.05
C GLN A 175 6.57 -0.99 19.70
N ALA A 176 7.49 -1.00 20.66
CA ALA A 176 8.83 -1.55 20.50
C ALA A 176 8.76 -3.05 20.15
N ALA A 177 7.94 -3.83 20.85
CA ALA A 177 7.74 -5.25 20.55
C ALA A 177 7.17 -5.48 19.14
N LEU A 178 6.23 -4.63 18.69
CA LEU A 178 5.69 -4.70 17.33
C LEU A 178 6.78 -4.40 16.28
N VAL A 179 7.56 -3.33 16.49
CA VAL A 179 8.68 -2.94 15.61
C VAL A 179 9.73 -4.06 15.52
N ALA A 180 10.08 -4.67 16.66
CA ALA A 180 11.08 -5.74 16.72
C ALA A 180 10.61 -7.06 16.08
N SER A 181 9.34 -7.41 16.20
CA SER A 181 8.81 -8.73 15.79
C SER A 181 8.15 -8.74 14.40
N HIS A 182 7.60 -7.62 13.93
CA HIS A 182 6.89 -7.59 12.65
C HIS A 182 7.85 -7.68 11.46
N ARG A 183 7.44 -8.44 10.43
CA ARG A 183 8.23 -8.66 9.20
C ARG A 183 7.44 -8.31 7.95
N SER A 184 6.18 -8.73 7.90
CA SER A 184 5.21 -8.46 6.84
C SER A 184 3.79 -8.76 7.33
N GLY A 185 2.81 -8.41 6.50
CA GLY A 185 1.39 -8.66 6.73
C GLY A 185 0.64 -7.46 7.32
N PRO A 186 -0.70 -7.55 7.43
CA PRO A 186 -1.50 -6.47 7.98
C PRO A 186 -1.15 -6.16 9.44
N ILE A 187 -1.17 -4.88 9.80
CA ILE A 187 -0.98 -4.39 11.19
C ILE A 187 -2.30 -3.76 11.65
N ALA A 188 -2.65 -3.83 12.93
CA ALA A 188 -3.82 -3.11 13.42
C ALA A 188 -3.71 -1.61 13.09
N ALA A 189 -4.75 -1.03 12.49
CA ALA A 189 -4.73 0.34 11.99
C ALA A 189 -4.42 1.35 13.12
N ALA A 190 -4.91 1.09 14.33
CA ALA A 190 -4.62 1.89 15.52
C ALA A 190 -3.14 1.81 15.95
N ASP A 191 -2.53 0.61 15.94
CA ASP A 191 -1.11 0.44 16.28
C ASP A 191 -0.21 1.15 15.26
N LEU A 192 -0.53 1.04 13.95
CA LEU A 192 0.20 1.77 12.90
C LEU A 192 0.05 3.29 13.05
N ALA A 193 -1.15 3.79 13.31
CA ALA A 193 -1.38 5.22 13.52
C ALA A 193 -0.61 5.75 14.75
N ALA A 194 -0.58 4.98 15.84
CA ALA A 194 0.18 5.34 17.04
C ALA A 194 1.69 5.39 16.78
N LEU A 195 2.22 4.42 16.01
CA LEU A 195 3.62 4.44 15.57
C LEU A 195 3.91 5.67 14.71
N ILE A 196 3.08 5.97 13.71
CA ILE A 196 3.23 7.17 12.88
C ILE A 196 3.31 8.42 13.75
N ARG A 197 2.40 8.59 14.72
CA ARG A 197 2.44 9.75 15.62
C ARG A 197 3.76 9.85 16.39
N ALA A 198 4.30 8.72 16.85
CA ALA A 198 5.59 8.69 17.53
C ALA A 198 6.77 9.09 16.62
N PHE A 199 6.70 8.77 15.31
CA PHE A 199 7.71 9.17 14.33
C PHE A 199 7.53 10.61 13.81
N THR A 200 6.33 11.19 13.89
CA THR A 200 6.04 12.55 13.42
C THR A 200 6.11 13.62 14.50
N GLY A 201 5.85 13.29 15.76
CA GLY A 201 5.72 14.24 16.88
C GLY A 201 7.04 14.85 17.41
N ASN A 202 8.15 14.65 16.71
CA ASN A 202 9.49 15.08 17.13
C ASN A 202 10.12 16.12 16.19
N HIS A 203 9.30 16.94 15.53
CA HIS A 203 9.74 18.06 14.68
C HIS A 203 8.94 19.31 15.00
#